data_AF-A0A398BL27-F1
#
_entry.id   AF-A0A398BL27-F1
#
_cell.length_a   1.000
_cell.length_b   1.000
_cell.length_c   1.000
_cell.angle_alpha   90.00
_cell.angle_beta   90.00
_cell.angle_gamma   90.00
#
_symmetry.space_group_name_H-M   'P 1'
#
loop_
_entity.id
_entity.type
_entity.pdbx_description
1 polymer ?
#
loop_
_entity_poly.entity_id
_entity_poly.type
_entity_poly.pdbx_seq_one_letter_code
_entity_poly.pdbx_strand_id
1 'polypeptide(L)'
;MYQTVKLQPGLLTLTFVAPAEGEADALIRPVVPPASRQAISLMFEAGNVTGALTAPGEFCVIRCGWPASLGIEITSRKAGAQPRGGIELNYLSSRGPDPAPDETAGADYILHLSDHGDRPARFGGWAGGDTPEQAIGGLMIRARSGRPRILAQDPATGQIAQPGDFLGSRGGFRPLAELQLWIDEPDGRNRLAVEAEFAEAGRVSASGTMVSLHGSGPGDRLLRLNMALEQMPAESEKSATPRRNDRIRIFRKS
;
A
#
# COMPACT_ATOMS: atom_id res chain seq x y z
N MET A 1 -15.66 32.86 -8.05
CA MET A 1 -14.48 32.52 -8.88
C MET A 1 -14.26 31.01 -8.81
N TYR A 2 -13.90 30.37 -9.92
CA TYR A 2 -13.55 28.94 -9.95
C TYR A 2 -12.12 28.82 -10.49
N GLN A 3 -11.25 28.16 -9.73
CA GLN A 3 -9.88 27.85 -10.15
C GLN A 3 -9.68 26.34 -10.22
N THR A 4 -8.76 25.88 -11.06
CA THR A 4 -8.37 24.47 -11.13
C THR A 4 -6.88 24.34 -10.87
N VAL A 5 -6.52 23.45 -9.96
CA VAL A 5 -5.13 23.17 -9.59
C VAL A 5 -4.79 21.73 -9.96
N LYS A 6 -3.66 21.54 -10.62
CA LYS A 6 -3.13 20.20 -10.90
C LYS A 6 -2.41 19.67 -9.66
N LEU A 7 -2.77 18.47 -9.23
CA LEU A 7 -2.19 17.79 -8.09
C LEU A 7 -1.34 16.60 -8.56
N GLN A 8 -0.24 16.37 -7.85
CA GLN A 8 0.56 15.16 -7.90
C GLN A 8 0.11 14.22 -6.77
N PRO A 9 0.42 12.92 -6.88
CA PRO A 9 0.17 11.97 -5.80
C PRO A 9 0.83 12.42 -4.48
N GLY A 10 0.12 12.26 -3.38
CA GLY A 10 0.59 12.64 -2.04
C GLY A 10 -0.53 13.07 -1.10
N LEU A 11 -0.13 13.42 0.11
CA LEU A 11 -0.95 14.08 1.11
C LEU A 11 -0.64 15.58 1.08
N LEU A 12 -1.67 16.41 1.09
CA LEU A 12 -1.55 17.85 1.04
C LEU A 12 -2.52 18.52 2.01
N THR A 13 -2.24 19.76 2.38
CA THR A 13 -3.21 20.66 3.02
C THR A 13 -3.58 21.78 2.07
N LEU A 14 -4.88 22.08 1.97
CA LEU A 14 -5.38 23.34 1.46
C LEU A 14 -5.82 24.19 2.64
N THR A 15 -5.16 25.33 2.86
CA THR A 15 -5.36 26.21 4.01
C THR A 15 -5.91 27.55 3.55
N PHE A 16 -6.89 28.09 4.28
CA PHE A 16 -7.35 29.47 4.08
C PHE A 16 -6.38 30.44 4.78
N VAL A 17 -5.75 31.32 4.00
CA VAL A 17 -4.87 32.39 4.49
C VAL A 17 -5.58 33.73 4.56
N ALA A 18 -5.34 34.48 5.65
CA ALA A 18 -5.85 35.83 5.81
C ALA A 18 -5.26 36.79 4.74
N PRO A 19 -6.00 37.80 4.28
CA PRO A 19 -5.44 38.84 3.43
C PRO A 19 -4.42 39.69 4.22
N ALA A 20 -3.49 40.34 3.52
CA ALA A 20 -2.46 41.18 4.14
C ALA A 20 -3.05 42.36 4.94
N GLU A 21 -4.22 42.87 4.52
CA GLU A 21 -4.92 43.95 5.20
C GLU A 21 -6.43 43.68 5.27
N GLY A 22 -7.05 44.02 6.42
CA GLY A 22 -8.49 43.94 6.69
C GLY A 22 -9.04 42.53 6.95
N GLU A 23 -10.36 42.44 7.10
CA GLU A 23 -11.02 41.16 7.39
C GLU A 23 -11.18 40.28 6.14
N ALA A 24 -10.98 38.98 6.33
CA ALA A 24 -11.24 37.96 5.32
C ALA A 24 -12.75 37.71 5.20
N ASP A 25 -13.27 37.68 3.97
CA ASP A 25 -14.68 37.41 3.70
C ASP A 25 -14.88 36.31 2.63
N ALA A 26 -13.80 35.66 2.20
CA ALA A 26 -13.86 34.54 1.28
C ALA A 26 -14.46 33.28 1.95
N LEU A 27 -15.15 32.49 1.13
CA LEU A 27 -15.57 31.12 1.38
C LEU A 27 -14.93 30.27 0.30
N ILE A 28 -14.07 29.34 0.72
CA ILE A 28 -13.27 28.49 -0.15
C ILE A 28 -13.81 27.07 -0.09
N ARG A 29 -14.29 26.54 -1.21
CA ARG A 29 -14.79 25.17 -1.32
C ARG A 29 -13.92 24.37 -2.29
N PRO A 30 -13.15 23.38 -1.82
CA PRO A 30 -12.55 22.42 -2.72
C PRO A 30 -13.65 21.53 -3.34
N VAL A 31 -13.58 21.36 -4.66
CA VAL A 31 -14.52 20.59 -5.46
C VAL A 31 -13.73 19.54 -6.22
N VAL A 32 -14.09 18.26 -6.06
CA VAL A 32 -13.46 17.17 -6.82
C VAL A 32 -14.19 17.01 -8.16
N PRO A 33 -13.56 17.37 -9.30
CA PRO A 33 -14.17 17.19 -10.61
C PRO A 33 -14.44 15.70 -10.88
N PRO A 34 -15.44 15.34 -11.72
CA PRO A 34 -15.78 13.96 -12.01
C PRO A 34 -14.59 13.09 -12.43
N ALA A 35 -13.69 13.62 -13.25
CA ALA A 35 -12.49 12.94 -13.73
C ALA A 35 -11.48 12.59 -12.61
N SER A 36 -11.54 13.27 -11.46
CA SER A 36 -10.60 13.12 -10.35
C SER A 36 -11.19 12.35 -9.15
N ARG A 37 -12.46 11.92 -9.20
CA ARG A 37 -13.17 11.33 -8.04
C ARG A 37 -12.52 10.08 -7.46
N GLN A 38 -11.88 9.27 -8.30
CA GLN A 38 -11.19 8.07 -7.85
C GLN A 38 -9.78 8.37 -7.31
N ALA A 39 -9.24 9.55 -7.62
CA ALA A 39 -7.88 9.94 -7.26
C ALA A 39 -7.82 10.83 -6.01
N ILE A 40 -8.87 11.61 -5.72
CA ILE A 40 -8.86 12.61 -4.65
C ILE A 40 -9.87 12.27 -3.56
N SER A 41 -9.42 12.26 -2.32
CA SER A 41 -10.26 12.26 -1.12
C SER A 41 -10.03 13.53 -0.33
N LEU A 42 -11.12 14.18 0.09
CA LEU A 42 -11.11 15.39 0.92
C LEU A 42 -11.50 15.03 2.35
N MET A 43 -10.74 15.55 3.32
CA MET A 43 -10.96 15.35 4.74
C MET A 43 -10.97 16.71 5.42
N PHE A 44 -12.01 17.00 6.18
CA PHE A 44 -12.17 18.25 6.90
C PHE A 44 -12.13 17.99 8.42
N GLU A 45 -11.94 19.05 9.20
CA GLU A 45 -12.07 18.96 10.64
C GLU A 45 -13.45 18.46 11.07
N ALA A 46 -13.49 17.78 12.22
CA ALA A 46 -14.73 17.29 12.81
C ALA A 46 -15.68 18.45 13.07
N GLY A 47 -16.90 18.37 12.52
CA GLY A 47 -17.91 19.42 12.62
C GLY A 47 -18.02 20.33 11.39
N ASN A 48 -17.08 20.24 10.42
CA ASN A 48 -17.22 20.94 9.14
C ASN A 48 -18.18 20.18 8.21
N VAL A 49 -19.46 20.53 8.29
CA VAL A 49 -20.53 19.96 7.46
C VAL A 49 -20.66 20.61 6.08
N THR A 50 -20.10 21.80 5.88
CA THR A 50 -20.29 22.58 4.65
C THR A 50 -19.31 22.18 3.56
N GLY A 51 -18.25 21.45 3.91
CA GLY A 51 -17.14 21.12 3.01
C GLY A 51 -16.43 22.37 2.52
N ALA A 52 -16.48 23.47 3.28
CA ALA A 52 -15.90 24.75 2.92
C ALA A 52 -15.03 25.29 4.06
N LEU A 53 -13.96 25.98 3.68
CA LEU A 53 -13.12 26.75 4.58
C LEU A 53 -13.69 28.16 4.64
N THR A 54 -14.06 28.59 5.83
CA THR A 54 -14.81 29.81 6.08
C THR A 54 -14.01 30.83 6.88
N ALA A 55 -13.02 30.40 7.66
CA ALA A 55 -12.16 31.29 8.43
C ALA A 55 -10.67 31.06 8.11
N PRO A 56 -9.82 32.09 8.17
CA PRO A 56 -8.37 31.91 8.08
C PRO A 56 -7.84 30.93 9.14
N GLY A 57 -6.91 30.08 8.73
CA GLY A 57 -6.36 29.00 9.55
C GLY A 57 -7.11 27.67 9.42
N GLU A 58 -8.37 27.68 8.96
CA GLU A 58 -9.05 26.43 8.60
C GLU A 58 -8.36 25.77 7.41
N PHE A 59 -8.28 24.44 7.45
CA PHE A 59 -7.68 23.65 6.40
C PHE A 59 -8.51 22.42 6.07
N CYS A 60 -8.32 21.89 4.86
CA CYS A 60 -8.72 20.53 4.52
C CYS A 60 -7.48 19.71 4.16
N VAL A 61 -7.47 18.46 4.60
CA VAL A 61 -6.48 17.47 4.20
C VAL A 61 -6.96 16.82 2.91
N ILE A 62 -6.05 16.74 1.95
CA ILE A 62 -6.30 16.19 0.63
C ILE A 62 -5.39 14.98 0.47
N ARG A 63 -6.00 13.82 0.23
CA ARG A 63 -5.26 12.64 -0.22
C ARG A 63 -5.43 12.52 -1.73
N CYS A 64 -4.30 12.57 -2.45
CA CYS A 64 -4.22 12.40 -3.89
C CYS A 64 -3.49 11.10 -4.21
N GLY A 65 -4.18 10.11 -4.78
CA GLY A 65 -3.60 8.81 -5.11
C GLY A 65 -2.88 8.78 -6.46
N TRP A 66 -3.28 9.65 -7.40
CA TRP A 66 -2.85 9.65 -8.81
C TRP A 66 -2.82 11.10 -9.31
N PRO A 67 -2.04 11.45 -10.36
CA PRO A 67 -2.09 12.79 -10.94
C PRO A 67 -3.54 13.18 -11.30
N ALA A 68 -4.00 14.30 -10.76
CA ALA A 68 -5.40 14.69 -10.81
C ALA A 68 -5.58 16.21 -10.83
N SER A 69 -6.81 16.67 -10.98
CA SER A 69 -7.15 18.11 -10.90
C SER A 69 -8.16 18.35 -9.79
N LEU A 70 -7.92 19.39 -8.99
CA LEU A 70 -8.82 19.87 -7.95
C LEU A 70 -9.45 21.18 -8.39
N GLY A 71 -10.77 21.28 -8.31
CA GLY A 71 -11.49 22.55 -8.43
C GLY A 71 -11.48 23.29 -7.10
N ILE A 72 -11.35 24.61 -7.14
CA ILE A 72 -11.44 25.47 -5.97
C ILE A 72 -12.44 26.58 -6.28
N GLU A 73 -13.59 26.52 -5.64
CA GLU A 73 -14.59 27.58 -5.66
C GLU A 73 -14.28 28.61 -4.59
N ILE A 74 -14.14 29.87 -4.99
CA ILE A 74 -13.91 31.00 -4.08
C ILE A 74 -15.05 31.99 -4.27
N THR A 75 -15.83 32.21 -3.21
CA THR A 75 -16.98 33.12 -3.18
C THR A 75 -16.85 34.10 -2.02
N SER A 76 -17.46 35.29 -2.10
CA SER A 76 -17.55 36.17 -0.92
C SER A 76 -18.78 35.78 -0.10
N ARG A 77 -18.67 35.88 1.23
CA ARG A 77 -19.81 35.81 2.15
C ARG A 77 -20.82 36.94 1.93
N LYS A 78 -20.38 38.08 1.36
CA LYS A 78 -21.23 39.23 1.06
C LYS A 78 -21.66 39.18 -0.41
N ALA A 79 -22.97 39.26 -0.66
CA ALA A 79 -23.50 39.26 -2.01
C ALA A 79 -22.92 40.42 -2.85
N GLY A 80 -22.39 40.09 -4.03
CA GLY A 80 -21.82 41.07 -4.96
C GLY A 80 -20.43 41.61 -4.61
N ALA A 81 -19.83 41.22 -3.48
CA ALA A 81 -18.48 41.62 -3.10
C ALA A 81 -17.41 40.72 -3.74
N GLN A 82 -16.22 41.27 -3.96
CA GLN A 82 -15.06 40.44 -4.32
C GLN A 82 -14.54 39.69 -3.08
N PRO A 83 -14.27 38.38 -3.19
CA PRO A 83 -13.74 37.61 -2.07
C PRO A 83 -12.34 38.08 -1.67
N ARG A 84 -12.12 38.24 -0.36
CA ARG A 84 -10.86 38.62 0.25
C ARG A 84 -10.33 37.47 1.08
N GLY A 85 -9.11 37.04 0.72
CA GLY A 85 -8.49 35.86 1.31
C GLY A 85 -7.55 35.19 0.32
N GLY A 86 -6.62 34.40 0.84
CA GLY A 86 -5.71 33.57 0.07
C GLY A 86 -5.96 32.09 0.29
N ILE A 87 -5.38 31.27 -0.58
CA ILE A 87 -5.25 29.84 -0.37
C ILE A 87 -3.77 29.48 -0.35
N GLU A 88 -3.41 28.54 0.50
CA GLU A 88 -2.08 27.95 0.52
C GLU A 88 -2.22 26.44 0.35
N LEU A 89 -1.40 25.88 -0.53
CA LEU A 89 -1.34 24.44 -0.81
C LEU A 89 0.03 23.91 -0.43
N ASN A 90 0.09 23.09 0.61
CA ASN A 90 1.33 22.51 1.12
C ASN A 90 1.31 20.99 0.97
N TYR A 91 2.33 20.42 0.32
CA TYR A 91 2.51 18.97 0.28
C TYR A 91 3.13 18.51 1.61
N LEU A 92 2.41 17.63 2.30
CA LEU A 92 2.85 17.01 3.55
C LEU A 92 3.69 15.74 3.31
N SER A 93 3.49 15.08 2.17
CA SER A 93 4.31 13.95 1.74
C SER A 93 4.92 14.22 0.38
N SER A 94 6.25 14.15 0.27
CA SER A 94 6.94 14.05 -1.01
C SER A 94 6.96 12.58 -1.45
N ARG A 95 5.79 12.04 -1.87
CA ARG A 95 5.83 10.79 -2.63
C ARG A 95 6.60 11.08 -3.90
N GLY A 96 7.67 10.32 -4.14
CA GLY A 96 8.26 10.27 -5.47
C GLY A 96 7.18 9.84 -6.48
N PRO A 97 7.30 10.18 -7.77
CA PRO A 97 6.40 9.64 -8.77
C PRO A 97 6.40 8.11 -8.65
N ASP A 98 5.21 7.50 -8.65
CA ASP A 98 5.13 6.05 -8.82
C ASP A 98 5.94 5.70 -10.08
N PRO A 99 6.87 4.74 -10.00
CA PRO A 99 7.61 4.35 -11.19
C PRO A 99 6.59 3.94 -12.26
N ALA A 100 6.79 4.43 -13.48
CA ALA A 100 5.90 4.11 -14.59
C ALA A 100 5.70 2.58 -14.63
N PRO A 101 4.45 2.09 -14.72
CA PRO A 101 4.22 0.66 -14.85
C PRO A 101 5.02 0.17 -16.05
N ASP A 102 5.99 -0.71 -15.82
CA ASP A 102 6.67 -1.40 -16.89
C ASP A 102 5.69 -2.45 -17.43
N GLU A 103 4.85 -2.02 -18.37
CA GLU A 103 3.89 -2.87 -19.07
C GLU A 103 4.59 -3.93 -19.92
N THR A 104 5.90 -3.79 -20.15
CA THR A 104 6.71 -4.67 -21.01
C THR A 104 7.45 -5.78 -20.27
N ALA A 105 7.59 -5.70 -18.94
CA ALA A 105 8.28 -6.72 -18.16
C ALA A 105 7.29 -7.54 -17.32
N GLY A 106 7.20 -8.83 -17.62
CA GLY A 106 6.42 -9.77 -16.83
C GLY A 106 6.91 -9.88 -15.38
N ALA A 107 6.46 -8.98 -14.50
CA ALA A 107 6.60 -9.08 -13.05
C ALA A 107 5.81 -10.27 -12.50
N ASP A 108 6.35 -10.94 -11.50
CA ASP A 108 5.71 -12.04 -10.77
C ASP A 108 4.99 -11.52 -9.51
N TYR A 109 5.49 -10.44 -8.93
CA TYR A 109 4.92 -9.77 -7.78
C TYR A 109 5.24 -8.27 -7.78
N ILE A 110 4.52 -7.52 -6.97
CA ILE A 110 4.69 -6.07 -6.78
C ILE A 110 4.84 -5.82 -5.28
N LEU A 111 5.87 -5.05 -4.92
CA LEU A 111 6.09 -4.57 -3.57
C LEU A 111 5.60 -3.12 -3.47
N HIS A 112 4.88 -2.78 -2.41
CA HIS A 112 4.61 -1.38 -2.08
C HIS A 112 5.64 -0.91 -1.07
N LEU A 113 6.53 0.00 -1.47
CA LEU A 113 7.51 0.61 -0.58
C LEU A 113 6.92 1.84 0.07
N SER A 114 7.08 1.95 1.39
CA SER A 114 6.65 3.12 2.17
C SER A 114 7.21 4.40 1.54
N ASP A 115 6.34 5.36 1.24
CA ASP A 115 6.66 6.67 0.63
C ASP A 115 7.31 6.66 -0.77
N HIS A 116 7.56 5.47 -1.36
CA HIS A 116 8.28 5.30 -2.63
C HIS A 116 7.48 4.57 -3.71
N GLY A 117 6.26 4.09 -3.38
CA GLY A 117 5.32 3.55 -4.35
C GLY A 117 5.54 2.08 -4.70
N ASP A 118 4.92 1.64 -5.79
CA ASP A 118 4.90 0.25 -6.22
C ASP A 118 6.18 -0.13 -7.00
N ARG A 119 6.81 -1.26 -6.67
CA ARG A 119 8.02 -1.79 -7.32
C ARG A 119 7.75 -3.19 -7.90
N PRO A 120 7.81 -3.37 -9.23
CA PRO A 120 7.65 -4.67 -9.84
C PRO A 120 8.89 -5.54 -9.57
N ALA A 121 8.66 -6.84 -9.36
CA ALA A 121 9.72 -7.78 -9.07
C ALA A 121 9.45 -9.14 -9.74
N ARG A 122 10.51 -9.95 -9.88
CA ARG A 122 10.48 -11.28 -10.50
C ARG A 122 10.99 -12.32 -9.53
N PHE A 123 10.58 -13.56 -9.74
CA PHE A 123 11.14 -14.68 -9.01
C PHE A 123 12.63 -14.87 -9.33
N GLY A 124 13.41 -15.19 -8.29
CA GLY A 124 14.87 -15.35 -8.36
C GLY A 124 15.68 -14.06 -8.27
N GLY A 125 15.05 -12.92 -7.96
CA GLY A 125 15.72 -11.63 -7.78
C GLY A 125 15.29 -10.92 -6.51
N TRP A 126 16.26 -10.29 -5.84
CA TRP A 126 15.99 -9.39 -4.72
C TRP A 126 15.28 -8.12 -5.17
N ALA A 127 14.21 -7.78 -4.48
CA ALA A 127 13.48 -6.52 -4.64
C ALA A 127 13.15 -5.94 -3.26
N GLY A 128 13.12 -4.61 -3.15
CA GLY A 128 12.87 -3.93 -1.88
C GLY A 128 13.53 -2.57 -1.80
N GLY A 129 13.56 -2.03 -0.58
CA GLY A 129 14.32 -0.83 -0.22
C GLY A 129 15.70 -1.17 0.32
N ASP A 130 16.64 -0.24 0.15
CA ASP A 130 17.98 -0.38 0.73
C ASP A 130 18.10 0.26 2.13
N THR A 131 17.05 0.97 2.57
CA THR A 131 17.01 1.66 3.87
C THR A 131 15.72 1.39 4.64
N PRO A 132 15.71 1.56 5.98
CA PRO A 132 14.51 1.37 6.81
C PRO A 132 13.32 2.27 6.47
N GLU A 133 13.56 3.41 5.83
CA GLU A 133 12.54 4.34 5.33
C GLU A 133 11.84 3.80 4.08
N GLN A 134 12.47 2.87 3.37
CA GLN A 134 11.96 2.21 2.18
C GLN A 134 11.37 0.82 2.48
N ALA A 135 10.90 0.62 3.70
CA ALA A 135 10.35 -0.67 4.11
C ALA A 135 9.11 -1.07 3.30
N ILE A 136 8.96 -2.37 3.06
CA ILE A 136 7.87 -2.98 2.33
C ILE A 136 6.61 -2.90 3.20
N GLY A 137 5.65 -2.06 2.79
CA GLY A 137 4.35 -1.89 3.44
C GLY A 137 3.22 -2.68 2.75
N GLY A 138 3.49 -3.30 1.62
CA GLY A 138 2.53 -4.16 0.95
C GLY A 138 3.14 -5.07 -0.10
N LEU A 139 2.41 -6.14 -0.43
CA LEU A 139 2.83 -7.17 -1.37
C LEU A 139 1.61 -7.63 -2.20
N MET A 140 1.73 -7.61 -3.53
CA MET A 140 0.76 -8.24 -4.42
C MET A 140 1.46 -9.34 -5.21
N ILE A 141 0.99 -10.57 -5.09
CA ILE A 141 1.41 -11.65 -5.99
C ILE A 141 0.53 -11.63 -7.24
N ARG A 142 1.11 -11.68 -8.43
CA ARG A 142 0.31 -11.65 -9.67
C ARG A 142 -0.21 -13.05 -10.01
N ALA A 143 -1.47 -13.12 -10.40
CA ALA A 143 -2.02 -14.33 -11.01
C ALA A 143 -1.38 -14.58 -12.39
N ARG A 144 -0.97 -15.83 -12.65
CA ARG A 144 -0.46 -16.27 -13.96
C ARG A 144 -1.01 -17.65 -14.31
N SER A 145 -1.39 -17.81 -15.57
CA SER A 145 -1.76 -19.13 -16.10
C SER A 145 -0.56 -20.08 -16.06
N GLY A 146 -0.82 -21.35 -15.72
CA GLY A 146 0.22 -22.38 -15.67
C GLY A 146 1.19 -22.28 -14.47
N ARG A 147 0.93 -21.41 -13.50
CA ARG A 147 1.67 -21.34 -12.24
C ARG A 147 0.76 -21.62 -11.04
N PRO A 148 1.31 -22.14 -9.93
CA PRO A 148 0.55 -22.31 -8.70
C PRO A 148 -0.01 -20.98 -8.19
N ARG A 149 -1.21 -21.02 -7.62
CA ARG A 149 -1.81 -19.87 -6.92
C ARG A 149 -1.12 -19.70 -5.58
N ILE A 150 -0.50 -18.55 -5.38
CA ILE A 150 0.21 -18.21 -4.14
C ILE A 150 -0.61 -17.19 -3.38
N LEU A 151 -0.97 -17.55 -2.16
CA LEU A 151 -1.66 -16.70 -1.19
C LEU A 151 -0.62 -16.05 -0.27
N ALA A 152 -0.95 -14.85 0.21
CA ALA A 152 -0.13 -14.13 1.17
C ALA A 152 -0.97 -13.72 2.37
N GLN A 153 -0.37 -13.75 3.56
CA GLN A 153 -0.98 -13.28 4.80
C GLN A 153 0.00 -12.42 5.59
N ASP A 154 -0.54 -11.39 6.22
CA ASP A 154 0.11 -10.59 7.26
C ASP A 154 -0.40 -11.12 8.60
N PRO A 155 0.39 -11.93 9.32
CA PRO A 155 -0.05 -12.54 10.57
C PRO A 155 -0.47 -11.52 11.63
N ALA A 156 0.14 -10.33 11.62
CA ALA A 156 -0.13 -9.31 12.64
C ALA A 156 -1.53 -8.68 12.50
N THR A 157 -2.04 -8.59 11.26
CA THR A 157 -3.38 -8.05 10.98
C THR A 157 -4.41 -9.14 10.70
N GLY A 158 -3.95 -10.36 10.40
CA GLY A 158 -4.79 -11.46 9.93
C GLY A 158 -5.27 -11.29 8.48
N GLN A 159 -4.84 -10.24 7.77
CA GLN A 159 -5.24 -10.00 6.38
C GLN A 159 -4.67 -11.10 5.48
N ILE A 160 -5.53 -11.65 4.62
CA ILE A 160 -5.14 -12.60 3.57
C ILE A 160 -5.39 -11.93 2.21
N ALA A 161 -4.40 -12.02 1.32
CA ALA A 161 -4.48 -11.52 -0.04
C ALA A 161 -4.41 -12.68 -1.04
N GLN A 162 -5.36 -12.68 -1.97
CA GLN A 162 -5.37 -13.57 -3.13
C GLN A 162 -4.40 -13.07 -4.20
N PRO A 163 -4.01 -13.93 -5.17
CA PRO A 163 -3.31 -13.46 -6.35
C PRO A 163 -4.08 -12.32 -7.04
N GLY A 164 -3.42 -11.18 -7.24
CA GLY A 164 -4.03 -9.96 -7.79
C GLY A 164 -4.52 -8.97 -6.73
N ASP A 165 -4.55 -9.35 -5.46
CA ASP A 165 -4.86 -8.45 -4.35
C ASP A 165 -3.57 -8.02 -3.63
N PHE A 166 -3.59 -6.83 -3.03
CA PHE A 166 -2.52 -6.39 -2.15
C PHE A 166 -2.73 -6.90 -0.73
N LEU A 167 -1.70 -7.57 -0.22
CA LEU A 167 -1.46 -7.75 1.20
C LEU A 167 -0.89 -6.46 1.79
N GLY A 168 -1.34 -6.12 3.00
CA GLY A 168 -1.07 -4.81 3.60
C GLY A 168 -1.95 -3.74 2.97
N SER A 169 -1.74 -2.50 3.42
CA SER A 169 -2.49 -1.35 2.95
C SER A 169 -1.69 -0.59 1.89
N ARG A 170 -2.25 -0.43 0.68
CA ARG A 170 -1.80 0.59 -0.28
C ARG A 170 -1.89 1.98 0.37
N GLY A 171 -0.80 2.42 0.97
CA GLY A 171 -0.71 3.68 1.72
C GLY A 171 -1.30 3.68 3.12
N GLY A 172 -1.28 2.56 3.85
CA GLY A 172 -1.45 2.58 5.31
C GLY A 172 -0.11 2.32 6.03
N PHE A 173 0.04 2.98 7.16
CA PHE A 173 1.30 3.44 7.76
C PHE A 173 2.23 2.38 8.35
N ARG A 174 2.01 1.08 8.09
CA ARG A 174 2.79 0.01 8.74
C ARG A 174 3.57 -0.84 7.74
N PRO A 175 4.91 -0.88 7.85
CA PRO A 175 5.72 -1.91 7.24
C PRO A 175 5.27 -3.32 7.66
N LEU A 176 5.46 -4.30 6.77
CA LEU A 176 5.32 -5.71 7.13
C LEU A 176 6.46 -6.07 8.09
N ALA A 177 6.12 -6.73 9.20
CA ALA A 177 7.09 -7.27 10.16
C ALA A 177 7.12 -8.81 10.15
N GLU A 178 6.11 -9.40 9.53
CA GLU A 178 5.91 -10.84 9.39
C GLU A 178 5.23 -11.09 8.05
N LEU A 179 5.52 -12.24 7.45
CA LEU A 179 4.95 -12.63 6.17
C LEU A 179 4.74 -14.13 6.13
N GLN A 180 3.52 -14.55 5.81
CA GLN A 180 3.21 -15.94 5.51
C GLN A 180 2.77 -16.06 4.06
N LEU A 181 3.31 -17.06 3.36
CA LEU A 181 2.99 -17.34 1.95
C LEU A 181 2.71 -18.83 1.80
N TRP A 182 1.73 -19.20 0.99
CA TRP A 182 1.48 -20.61 0.69
C TRP A 182 0.91 -20.82 -0.71
N ILE A 183 1.10 -22.03 -1.22
CA ILE A 183 0.45 -22.51 -2.43
C ILE A 183 -0.94 -23.02 -2.03
N ASP A 184 -1.99 -22.43 -2.60
CA ASP A 184 -3.40 -22.72 -2.28
C ASP A 184 -3.73 -24.21 -2.47
N GLU A 185 -3.33 -24.74 -3.63
CA GLU A 185 -3.50 -26.14 -4.01
C GLU A 185 -2.11 -26.72 -4.36
N PRO A 186 -1.39 -27.30 -3.38
CA PRO A 186 -0.08 -27.88 -3.63
C PRO A 186 -0.18 -29.08 -4.57
N ASP A 187 0.50 -29.02 -5.71
CA ASP A 187 0.53 -30.07 -6.72
C ASP A 187 1.65 -31.11 -6.50
N GLY A 188 2.45 -30.94 -5.44
CA GLY A 188 3.63 -31.74 -5.14
C GLY A 188 4.80 -31.51 -6.10
N ARG A 189 4.68 -30.58 -7.06
CA ARG A 189 5.71 -30.29 -8.06
C ARG A 189 6.44 -29.00 -7.75
N ASN A 190 5.79 -28.06 -7.07
CA ASN A 190 6.35 -26.76 -6.78
C ASN A 190 6.43 -26.52 -5.28
N ARG A 191 7.50 -25.86 -4.85
CA ARG A 191 7.62 -25.26 -3.52
C ARG A 191 8.04 -23.80 -3.63
N LEU A 192 7.67 -23.02 -2.64
CA LEU A 192 8.17 -21.66 -2.46
C LEU A 192 9.54 -21.73 -1.78
N ALA A 193 10.48 -20.94 -2.26
CA ALA A 193 11.68 -20.57 -1.53
C ALA A 193 11.67 -19.04 -1.38
N VAL A 194 11.74 -18.56 -0.15
CA VAL A 194 11.62 -17.13 0.14
C VAL A 194 12.73 -16.72 1.08
N GLU A 195 13.44 -15.67 0.69
CA GLU A 195 14.41 -14.96 1.50
C GLU A 195 13.87 -13.56 1.77
N ALA A 196 14.02 -13.10 3.01
CA ALA A 196 13.62 -11.79 3.46
C ALA A 196 14.79 -11.13 4.20
N GLU A 197 14.94 -9.83 4.03
CA GLU A 197 15.87 -9.01 4.81
C GLU A 197 15.04 -8.05 5.67
N PHE A 198 15.12 -8.24 6.98
CA PHE A 198 14.52 -7.39 8.00
C PHE A 198 15.57 -6.43 8.57
N ALA A 199 15.12 -5.28 9.08
CA ALA A 199 16.00 -4.23 9.58
C ALA A 199 16.85 -4.67 10.79
N GLU A 200 16.27 -5.46 11.70
CA GLU A 200 16.92 -5.92 12.95
C GLU A 200 17.31 -7.40 12.89
N ALA A 201 16.41 -8.29 12.43
CA ALA A 201 16.71 -9.72 12.31
C ALA A 201 17.72 -10.05 11.19
N GLY A 202 17.96 -9.10 10.28
CA GLY A 202 18.78 -9.34 9.10
C GLY A 202 18.12 -10.32 8.13
N ARG A 203 18.93 -11.20 7.52
CA ARG A 203 18.44 -12.14 6.51
C ARG A 203 17.87 -13.40 7.12
N VAL A 204 16.63 -13.71 6.75
CA VAL A 204 15.94 -14.96 7.09
C VAL A 204 15.44 -15.64 5.83
N SER A 205 15.38 -16.96 5.83
CA SER A 205 14.90 -17.73 4.68
C SER A 205 14.07 -18.93 5.10
N ALA A 206 13.13 -19.30 4.25
CA ALA A 206 12.26 -20.45 4.44
C ALA A 206 11.90 -21.07 3.08
N SER A 207 11.66 -22.38 3.06
CA SER A 207 11.16 -23.06 1.86
C SER A 207 10.12 -24.12 2.20
N GLY A 208 9.16 -24.32 1.30
CA GLY A 208 8.05 -25.24 1.49
C GLY A 208 6.83 -24.86 0.66
N THR A 209 5.74 -25.64 0.79
CA THR A 209 4.44 -25.28 0.20
C THR A 209 3.73 -24.20 1.01
N MET A 210 4.13 -24.02 2.27
CA MET A 210 3.79 -22.89 3.14
C MET A 210 5.08 -22.43 3.82
N VAL A 211 5.33 -21.13 3.79
CA VAL A 211 6.50 -20.49 4.40
C VAL A 211 6.05 -19.36 5.30
N SER A 212 6.76 -19.18 6.40
CA SER A 212 6.54 -18.08 7.35
C SER A 212 7.88 -17.45 7.67
N LEU A 213 7.94 -16.12 7.56
CA LEU A 213 9.12 -15.32 7.83
C LEU A 213 8.73 -14.27 8.87
N HIS A 214 9.60 -14.04 9.84
CA HIS A 214 9.37 -13.10 10.94
C HIS A 214 10.64 -12.31 11.20
N GLY A 215 10.48 -11.02 11.50
CA GLY A 215 11.53 -10.21 12.09
C GLY A 215 11.74 -10.52 13.57
N SER A 216 12.58 -9.72 14.23
CA SER A 216 12.91 -9.83 15.66
C SER A 216 11.74 -9.40 16.57
N GLY A 217 10.74 -8.73 16.01
CA GLY A 217 9.52 -8.33 16.71
C GLY A 217 8.60 -7.46 15.84
N PRO A 218 7.48 -6.95 16.39
CA PRO A 218 6.46 -6.22 15.63
C PRO A 218 6.92 -4.90 14.99
N GLY A 219 8.05 -4.35 15.45
CA GLY A 219 8.66 -3.13 14.90
C GLY A 219 9.75 -3.40 13.87
N ASP A 220 10.17 -4.66 13.72
CA ASP A 220 11.24 -5.04 12.80
C ASP A 220 10.71 -5.08 11.37
N ARG A 221 11.19 -4.17 10.52
CA ARG A 221 10.59 -3.87 9.23
C ARG A 221 11.18 -4.74 8.15
N LEU A 222 10.33 -5.33 7.31
CA LEU A 222 10.73 -6.01 6.09
C LEU A 222 11.26 -4.99 5.07
N LEU A 223 12.52 -5.13 4.66
CA LEU A 223 13.19 -4.22 3.72
C LEU A 223 13.23 -4.80 2.31
N ARG A 224 13.62 -6.07 2.20
CA ARG A 224 13.82 -6.74 0.91
C ARG A 224 13.27 -8.15 0.91
N LEU A 225 12.89 -8.61 -0.26
CA LEU A 225 12.34 -9.93 -0.52
C LEU A 225 12.97 -10.52 -1.79
N ASN A 226 13.28 -11.80 -1.73
CA ASN A 226 13.57 -12.63 -2.89
C ASN A 226 12.69 -13.87 -2.80
N MET A 227 11.81 -14.07 -3.79
CA MET A 227 10.95 -15.24 -3.87
C MET A 227 11.34 -16.09 -5.07
N ALA A 228 11.22 -17.39 -4.95
CA ALA A 228 11.35 -18.33 -6.05
C ALA A 228 10.28 -19.42 -5.97
N LEU A 229 9.86 -19.90 -7.14
CA LEU A 229 9.14 -21.16 -7.28
C LEU A 229 10.14 -22.20 -7.76
N GLU A 230 10.45 -23.16 -6.89
CA GLU A 230 11.37 -24.24 -7.20
C GLU A 230 10.58 -25.50 -7.52
N GLN A 231 11.06 -26.25 -8.52
CA GLN A 231 10.54 -27.60 -8.75
C GLN A 231 11.03 -28.52 -7.63
N MET A 232 10.09 -29.21 -7.00
CA MET A 232 10.43 -30.30 -6.10
C MET A 232 11.02 -31.44 -6.95
N PRO A 233 12.13 -32.06 -6.50
CA PRO A 233 12.60 -33.27 -7.15
C PRO A 233 11.47 -34.29 -7.12
N ALA A 234 11.22 -34.94 -8.26
CA ALA A 234 10.26 -36.03 -8.32
C ALA A 234 10.70 -37.07 -7.27
N GLU A 235 9.90 -37.26 -6.23
CA GLU A 235 10.08 -38.42 -5.37
C GLU A 235 9.95 -39.62 -6.30
N SER A 236 11.06 -40.33 -6.51
CA SER A 236 11.02 -41.65 -7.13
C SER A 236 9.95 -42.43 -6.36
N GLU A 237 8.90 -42.89 -7.03
CA GLU A 237 7.89 -43.80 -6.51
C GLU A 237 8.59 -45.05 -5.95
N LYS A 238 9.12 -44.97 -4.72
CA LYS A 238 9.43 -46.13 -3.92
C LYS A 238 8.11 -46.50 -3.28
N SER A 239 7.39 -47.36 -4.00
CA SER A 239 6.39 -48.29 -3.51
C SER A 239 6.56 -48.57 -2.00
N ALA A 240 5.86 -47.80 -1.19
CA ALA A 240 5.66 -48.07 0.22
C ALA A 240 4.18 -48.42 0.38
N THR A 241 3.90 -49.72 0.32
CA THR A 241 2.64 -50.31 0.80
C THR A 241 2.18 -49.60 2.09
N PRO A 242 0.94 -49.13 2.18
CA PRO A 242 0.48 -48.38 3.35
C PRO A 242 0.40 -49.34 4.55
N ARG A 243 1.27 -49.15 5.55
CA ARG A 243 1.09 -49.78 6.86
C ARG A 243 -0.01 -49.03 7.60
N ARG A 244 -1.20 -49.63 7.58
CA ARG A 244 -2.35 -49.38 8.45
C ARG A 244 -1.89 -49.27 9.92
N ASN A 245 -1.71 -48.05 10.47
CA ASN A 245 -1.93 -47.70 11.90
C ASN A 245 -1.40 -46.32 12.39
N ASP A 246 -1.40 -45.24 11.59
CA ASP A 246 -1.14 -43.90 12.18
C ASP A 246 -2.41 -43.31 12.80
N ARG A 247 -2.66 -43.69 14.06
CA ARG A 247 -3.64 -43.08 14.95
C ARG A 247 -3.17 -41.68 15.35
N ILE A 248 -3.81 -40.65 14.79
CA ILE A 248 -3.67 -39.25 15.24
C ILE A 248 -4.30 -39.14 16.65
N ARG A 249 -3.50 -38.77 17.66
CA ARG A 249 -3.98 -38.42 19.01
C ARG A 249 -4.21 -36.91 19.08
N ILE A 250 -5.48 -36.51 19.18
CA ILE A 250 -5.88 -35.13 19.47
C ILE A 250 -5.93 -34.98 20.99
N PHE A 251 -5.07 -34.15 21.57
CA PHE A 251 -5.19 -33.72 22.95
C PHE A 251 -6.19 -32.56 23.05
N ARG A 252 -7.29 -32.74 23.79
CA ARG A 252 -8.16 -31.64 24.21
C ARG A 252 -7.63 -31.11 25.53
N LYS A 253 -7.39 -29.80 25.62
CA LYS A 253 -7.07 -29.12 26.89
C LYS A 253 -8.27 -29.23 27.84
N SER A 254 -8.00 -29.67 29.07
CA SER A 254 -8.84 -29.48 30.25
C SER A 254 -8.65 -28.08 30.82
#